data_AF-A0AAJ0XJ06-F1
#
_entry.id   AF-A0AAJ0XJ06-F1
#
_cell.length_a   1.000
_cell.length_b   1.000
_cell.length_c   1.000
_cell.angle_alpha   90.00
_cell.angle_beta   90.00
_cell.angle_gamma   90.00
#
_symmetry.space_group_name_H-M   'P 1'
#
loop_
_entity.id
_entity.type
_entity.pdbx_description
1 polymer ?
#
loop_
_entity_poly.entity_id
_entity_poly.type
_entity_poly.pdbx_seq_one_letter_code
_entity_poly.pdbx_strand_id
1 'polypeptide(L)'
;MKPRLIVSDWNGTLISDRDDKPVLKQMAMDELKHCAKRPWLWGRVMRLAMLRGRMEGMVAQYRDDPQSQAELLRATYELFNTEVIDGIPMERIDESIRRYAEKALFRLDGAFYEVFGAGADLPAPVEILTSALQPAVTSVVQSGLSTRKYGSFNINGSRINKRIRIKDHSITAGGIELRNYDDKADRLRELGRFNDHDIVYMGDDMRDATCATVADIFVVSPLATDEFRQHMSKKYGCMVRTPAGTPGEVYKALTKG
;
A
#
# COMPACT_ATOMS: atom_id res chain seq x y z
N MET A 1 -9.56 -16.89 -20.83
CA MET A 1 -10.16 -16.88 -19.49
C MET A 1 -10.28 -15.42 -19.12
N LYS A 2 -11.50 -14.93 -18.93
CA LYS A 2 -11.75 -13.55 -18.52
C LYS A 2 -11.71 -13.54 -16.99
N PRO A 3 -10.82 -12.76 -16.35
CA PRO A 3 -10.77 -12.75 -14.90
C PRO A 3 -12.10 -12.28 -14.33
N ARG A 4 -12.54 -12.89 -13.23
CA ARG A 4 -13.70 -12.41 -12.44
C ARG A 4 -13.28 -11.49 -11.31
N LEU A 5 -12.02 -11.61 -10.88
CA LEU A 5 -11.40 -10.75 -9.88
C LEU A 5 -9.92 -10.57 -10.20
N ILE A 6 -9.45 -9.33 -10.17
CA ILE A 6 -8.02 -9.01 -10.20
C ILE A 6 -7.64 -8.56 -8.79
N VAL A 7 -6.64 -9.21 -8.20
CA VAL A 7 -6.09 -8.85 -6.90
C VAL A 7 -4.65 -8.41 -7.09
N SER A 8 -4.26 -7.32 -6.44
CA SER A 8 -2.91 -6.79 -6.55
C SER A 8 -2.36 -6.38 -5.19
N ASP A 9 -1.06 -6.58 -4.98
CA ASP A 9 -0.33 -5.75 -4.01
C ASP A 9 -0.20 -4.31 -4.53
N TRP A 10 0.16 -3.39 -3.64
CA TRP A 10 0.38 -1.99 -3.93
C TRP A 10 1.87 -1.65 -4.10
N ASN A 11 2.63 -1.68 -2.99
CA ASN A 11 4.02 -1.26 -2.96
C ASN A 11 4.91 -2.20 -3.74
N GLY A 12 5.76 -1.68 -4.62
CA GLY A 12 6.61 -2.50 -5.49
C GLY A 12 5.83 -3.28 -6.56
N THR A 13 4.49 -3.23 -6.55
CA THR A 13 3.62 -3.87 -7.54
C THR A 13 2.97 -2.86 -8.48
N LEU A 14 2.09 -1.98 -7.96
CA LEU A 14 1.40 -0.94 -8.75
C LEU A 14 2.06 0.43 -8.63
N ILE A 15 2.86 0.64 -7.58
CA ILE A 15 3.64 1.84 -7.35
C ILE A 15 5.11 1.45 -7.10
N SER A 16 6.04 2.25 -7.62
CA SER A 16 7.48 2.03 -7.42
C SER A 16 7.96 2.23 -5.98
N ASP A 17 7.14 2.85 -5.11
CA ASP A 17 7.40 2.94 -3.67
C ASP A 17 7.40 1.52 -3.07
N ARG A 18 8.51 1.09 -2.49
CA ARG A 18 8.65 -0.25 -1.85
C ARG A 18 8.04 -0.35 -0.46
N ASP A 19 7.78 0.78 0.18
CA ASP A 19 7.24 0.85 1.54
C ASP A 19 6.45 2.15 1.76
N ASP A 20 5.86 2.29 2.96
CA ASP A 20 5.07 3.47 3.36
C ASP A 20 5.91 4.68 3.76
N LYS A 21 7.25 4.60 3.76
CA LYS A 21 8.10 5.70 4.25
C LYS A 21 7.78 7.03 3.54
N PRO A 22 7.52 7.08 2.22
CA PRO A 22 7.20 8.34 1.54
C PRO A 22 5.96 9.05 2.12
N VAL A 23 4.86 8.32 2.37
CA VAL A 23 3.64 8.92 2.93
C VAL A 23 3.82 9.29 4.40
N LEU A 24 4.43 8.40 5.21
CA LEU A 24 4.67 8.67 6.63
C LEU A 24 5.60 9.88 6.83
N LYS A 25 6.63 10.00 5.98
CA LYS A 25 7.53 11.17 5.96
C LYS A 25 6.80 12.45 5.57
N GLN A 26 5.91 12.41 4.57
CA GLN A 26 5.10 13.57 4.19
C GLN A 26 4.24 14.04 5.38
N MET A 27 3.58 13.12 6.08
CA MET A 27 2.77 13.41 7.27
C MET A 27 3.59 14.02 8.41
N ALA A 28 4.74 13.41 8.74
CA ALA A 28 5.62 13.92 9.78
C ALA A 28 6.17 15.32 9.46
N MET A 29 6.55 15.55 8.20
CA MET A 29 7.06 16.85 7.75
C MET A 29 5.99 17.94 7.75
N ASP A 30 4.75 17.60 7.39
CA ASP A 30 3.64 18.55 7.42
C ASP A 30 3.26 18.93 8.86
N GLU A 31 3.25 17.96 9.79
CA GLU A 31 3.03 18.26 11.21
C GLU A 31 4.19 19.07 11.80
N LEU A 32 5.44 18.77 11.44
CA LEU A 32 6.60 19.55 11.87
C LEU A 32 6.48 21.01 11.42
N LYS A 33 6.15 21.25 10.14
CA LYS A 33 5.91 22.60 9.59
C LYS A 33 4.75 23.30 10.28
N HIS A 34 3.68 22.56 10.61
CA HIS A 34 2.54 23.11 11.32
C HIS A 34 2.92 23.56 12.74
N CYS A 35 3.69 22.74 13.47
CA CYS A 35 4.13 23.02 14.82
C CYS A 35 5.17 24.14 14.90
N ALA A 36 6.11 24.20 13.94
CA ALA A 36 7.14 25.22 13.90
C ALA A 36 6.57 26.65 13.79
N LYS A 37 5.37 26.80 13.22
CA LYS A 37 4.65 28.09 13.11
C LYS A 37 3.93 28.50 14.40
N ARG A 38 3.94 27.68 15.46
CA ARG A 38 3.16 27.88 16.69
C ARG A 38 4.05 27.72 17.92
N PRO A 39 4.41 28.82 18.61
CA PRO A 39 5.29 28.78 19.78
C PRO A 39 4.89 27.77 20.86
N TRP A 40 3.60 27.63 21.13
CA TRP A 40 3.09 26.70 22.14
C TRP A 40 3.19 25.21 21.75
N LEU A 41 3.57 24.89 20.51
CA LEU A 41 3.79 23.51 20.03
C LEU A 41 5.28 23.14 19.92
N TRP A 42 6.20 23.96 20.45
CA TRP A 42 7.64 23.72 20.35
C TRP A 42 8.09 22.40 21.00
N GLY A 43 7.42 21.95 22.06
CA GLY A 43 7.65 20.62 22.63
C GLY A 43 7.44 19.49 21.59
N ARG A 44 6.44 19.63 20.71
CA ARG A 44 6.19 18.68 19.62
C ARG A 44 7.23 18.80 18.50
N VAL A 45 7.73 20.01 18.21
CA VAL A 45 8.84 20.22 17.27
C VAL A 45 10.09 19.45 17.72
N MET A 46 10.48 19.62 18.99
CA MET A 46 11.63 18.91 19.56
C MET A 46 11.45 17.39 19.49
N ARG A 47 10.25 16.89 19.81
CA ARG A 47 9.89 15.47 19.70
C ARG A 47 10.06 14.93 18.28
N LEU A 48 9.48 15.63 17.28
CA LEU A 48 9.57 15.25 15.88
C LEU A 48 11.00 15.34 15.34
N ALA A 49 11.80 16.31 15.79
CA ALA A 49 13.20 16.44 15.40
C ALA A 49 14.05 15.26 15.92
N MET A 50 13.76 14.77 17.13
CA MET A 50 14.45 13.61 17.71
C MET A 50 13.98 12.27 17.15
N LEU A 51 12.83 12.22 16.48
CA LEU A 51 12.22 10.98 15.98
C LEU A 51 13.17 10.21 15.05
N ARG A 52 13.91 10.92 14.19
CA ARG A 52 14.87 10.31 13.27
C ARG A 52 15.94 9.49 14.01
N GLY A 53 16.56 10.06 15.04
CA GLY A 53 17.59 9.37 15.82
C GLY A 53 17.04 8.16 16.57
N ARG A 54 15.80 8.23 17.07
CA ARG A 54 15.12 7.10 17.70
C ARG A 54 14.81 5.97 16.70
N MET A 55 14.35 6.32 15.50
CA MET A 55 14.14 5.34 14.43
C MET A 55 15.45 4.69 13.99
N GLU A 56 16.53 5.45 13.85
CA GLU A 56 17.86 4.92 13.51
C GLU A 56 18.37 3.95 14.59
N GLY A 57 18.22 4.32 15.87
CA GLY A 57 18.57 3.44 17.00
C GLY A 57 17.75 2.15 17.02
N MET A 58 16.45 2.23 16.77
CA MET A 58 15.57 1.06 16.68
C MET A 58 15.96 0.15 15.49
N VAL A 59 16.14 0.70 14.29
CA VAL A 59 16.59 -0.09 13.13
C VAL A 59 17.92 -0.79 13.40
N ALA A 60 18.85 -0.13 14.11
CA ALA A 60 20.11 -0.75 14.49
C ALA A 60 19.92 -1.95 15.45
N GLN A 61 18.97 -1.88 16.37
CA GLN A 61 18.67 -2.98 17.32
C GLN A 61 18.13 -4.24 16.62
N TYR A 62 17.34 -4.07 15.56
CA TYR A 62 16.71 -5.17 14.83
C TYR A 62 17.53 -5.63 13.60
N ARG A 63 18.69 -5.02 13.34
CA ARG A 63 19.49 -5.26 12.13
C ARG A 63 20.02 -6.70 12.05
N ASP A 64 20.36 -7.29 13.18
CA ASP A 64 21.05 -8.58 13.26
C ASP A 64 20.09 -9.78 13.35
N ASP A 65 18.77 -9.55 13.42
CA ASP A 65 17.76 -10.62 13.44
C ASP A 65 16.77 -10.49 12.27
N PRO A 66 16.95 -11.30 11.20
CA PRO A 66 16.04 -11.34 10.07
C PRO A 66 14.60 -11.78 10.43
N GLN A 67 14.39 -12.52 11.52
CA GLN A 67 13.04 -12.89 11.97
C GLN A 67 12.31 -11.72 12.64
N SER A 68 13.04 -10.67 13.01
CA SER A 68 12.49 -9.50 13.70
C SER A 68 11.89 -8.44 12.77
N GLN A 69 11.88 -8.63 11.45
CA GLN A 69 11.37 -7.63 10.49
C GLN A 69 9.90 -7.25 10.76
N ALA A 70 9.07 -8.22 11.14
CA ALA A 70 7.69 -7.98 11.54
C ALA A 70 7.59 -7.12 12.81
N GLU A 71 8.45 -7.39 13.78
CA GLU A 71 8.52 -6.66 15.05
C GLU A 71 9.06 -5.24 14.85
N LEU A 72 10.10 -5.07 14.04
CA LEU A 72 10.63 -3.78 13.63
C LEU A 72 9.56 -2.92 12.95
N LEU A 73 8.74 -3.51 12.08
CA LEU A 73 7.64 -2.81 11.43
C LEU A 73 6.59 -2.37 12.46
N ARG A 74 6.15 -3.27 13.35
CA ARG A 74 5.19 -2.93 14.42
C ARG A 74 5.73 -1.82 15.32
N ALA A 75 6.97 -1.93 15.78
CA ALA A 75 7.63 -0.91 16.60
C ALA A 75 7.74 0.44 15.87
N THR A 76 8.01 0.43 14.56
CA THR A 76 8.02 1.65 13.73
C THR A 76 6.67 2.34 13.72
N TYR A 77 5.60 1.57 13.54
CA TYR A 77 4.24 2.11 13.52
C TYR A 77 3.77 2.56 14.90
N GLU A 78 4.14 1.86 15.98
CA GLU A 78 3.86 2.27 17.36
C GLU A 78 4.54 3.60 17.72
N LEU A 79 5.81 3.74 17.34
CA LEU A 79 6.56 4.98 17.52
C LEU A 79 5.94 6.11 16.69
N PHE A 80 5.60 5.85 15.43
CA PHE A 80 4.93 6.83 14.58
C PHE A 80 3.56 7.24 15.15
N ASN A 81 2.80 6.28 15.66
CA ASN A 81 1.52 6.51 16.31
C ASN A 81 1.66 7.48 17.47
N THR A 82 2.55 7.19 18.39
CA THR A 82 2.74 7.94 19.64
C THR A 82 3.37 9.32 19.42
N GLU A 83 4.36 9.40 18.52
CA GLU A 83 5.20 10.59 18.39
C GLU A 83 4.73 11.53 17.29
N VAL A 84 4.07 11.00 16.25
CA VAL A 84 3.65 11.77 15.08
C VAL A 84 2.15 11.95 15.04
N ILE A 85 1.38 10.88 14.86
CA ILE A 85 -0.02 11.01 14.41
C ILE A 85 -1.03 11.23 15.54
N ASP A 86 -0.72 10.78 16.76
CA ASP A 86 -1.66 10.87 17.89
C ASP A 86 -2.15 12.31 18.12
N GLY A 87 -3.47 12.46 18.16
CA GLY A 87 -4.15 13.72 18.47
C GLY A 87 -4.10 14.76 17.34
N ILE A 88 -3.54 14.45 16.17
CA ILE A 88 -3.63 15.35 15.00
C ILE A 88 -5.09 15.36 14.50
N PRO A 89 -5.69 16.54 14.21
CA PRO A 89 -6.98 16.62 13.55
C PRO A 89 -6.99 15.90 12.20
N MET A 90 -8.04 15.11 11.93
CA MET A 90 -8.13 14.31 10.71
C MET A 90 -8.03 15.14 9.44
N GLU A 91 -8.56 16.37 9.42
CA GLU A 91 -8.43 17.29 8.28
C GLU A 91 -6.97 17.52 7.87
N ARG A 92 -6.06 17.64 8.84
CA ARG A 92 -4.62 17.82 8.54
C ARG A 92 -3.99 16.56 7.97
N ILE A 93 -4.44 15.39 8.45
CA ILE A 93 -4.00 14.08 7.97
C ILE A 93 -4.46 13.88 6.53
N ASP A 94 -5.74 14.15 6.26
CA ASP A 94 -6.35 14.03 4.93
C ASP A 94 -5.64 14.96 3.93
N GLU A 95 -5.37 16.20 4.33
CA GLU A 95 -4.66 17.17 3.48
C GLU A 95 -3.18 16.78 3.24
N SER A 96 -2.52 16.13 4.21
CA SER A 96 -1.17 15.59 4.00
C SER A 96 -1.17 14.41 3.04
N ILE A 97 -2.15 13.51 3.18
CA ILE A 97 -2.37 12.38 2.28
C ILE A 97 -2.65 12.86 0.85
N ARG A 98 -3.50 13.87 0.68
CA ARG A 98 -3.81 14.46 -0.63
C ARG A 98 -2.56 14.98 -1.33
N ARG A 99 -1.70 15.73 -0.61
CA ARG A 99 -0.41 16.20 -1.14
C ARG A 99 0.57 15.08 -1.44
N TYR A 100 0.56 13.99 -0.66
CA TYR A 100 1.33 12.79 -1.00
C TYR A 100 0.84 12.19 -2.31
N ALA A 101 -0.49 12.03 -2.46
CA ALA A 101 -1.10 11.40 -3.61
C ALA A 101 -0.75 12.12 -4.92
N GLU A 102 -0.83 13.45 -4.96
CA GLU A 102 -0.41 14.26 -6.11
C GLU A 102 1.02 13.95 -6.57
N LYS A 103 1.94 13.76 -5.62
CA LYS A 103 3.35 13.42 -5.91
C LYS A 103 3.54 11.94 -6.24
N ALA A 104 2.64 11.08 -5.79
CA ALA A 104 2.71 9.64 -5.97
C ALA A 104 2.25 9.19 -7.37
N LEU A 105 1.47 10.01 -8.07
CA LEU A 105 1.01 9.72 -9.43
C LEU A 105 2.16 9.39 -10.39
N PHE A 106 3.27 10.13 -10.33
CA PHE A 106 4.46 9.88 -11.16
C PHE A 106 5.24 8.62 -10.78
N ARG A 107 4.89 7.96 -9.68
CA ARG A 107 5.51 6.73 -9.20
C ARG A 107 4.69 5.49 -9.51
N LEU A 108 3.45 5.65 -9.99
CA LEU A 108 2.63 4.54 -10.47
C LEU A 108 3.33 3.86 -11.65
N ASP A 109 3.15 2.54 -11.79
CA ASP A 109 3.57 1.84 -12.99
C ASP A 109 2.82 2.44 -14.19
N GLY A 110 3.57 3.07 -15.10
CA GLY A 110 3.01 3.75 -16.27
C GLY A 110 2.21 2.80 -17.15
N ALA A 111 2.60 1.52 -17.25
CA ALA A 111 1.87 0.55 -18.03
C ALA A 111 0.57 0.10 -17.36
N PHE A 112 0.56 0.02 -16.02
CA PHE A 112 -0.67 -0.21 -15.27
C PHE A 112 -1.64 0.95 -15.50
N TYR A 113 -1.13 2.18 -15.39
CA TYR A 113 -1.89 3.39 -15.64
C TYR A 113 -2.40 3.48 -17.08
N GLU A 114 -1.64 3.05 -18.09
CA GLU A 114 -2.10 3.03 -19.48
C GLU A 114 -3.29 2.08 -19.71
N VAL A 115 -3.32 0.94 -19.02
CA VAL A 115 -4.36 -0.08 -19.21
C VAL A 115 -5.56 0.12 -18.29
N PHE A 116 -5.34 0.61 -17.07
CA PHE A 116 -6.35 0.73 -16.02
C PHE A 116 -6.54 2.16 -15.52
N GLY A 117 -6.01 3.15 -16.24
CA GLY A 117 -6.12 4.57 -15.91
C GLY A 117 -7.51 5.15 -16.11
N ALA A 118 -7.62 6.44 -15.88
CA ALA A 118 -8.89 7.15 -15.91
C ALA A 118 -9.67 6.94 -17.22
N GLY A 119 -10.85 6.31 -17.12
CA GLY A 119 -11.75 6.07 -18.25
C GLY A 119 -11.59 4.70 -18.94
N ALA A 120 -10.72 3.82 -18.45
CA ALA A 120 -10.64 2.44 -18.91
C ALA A 120 -11.79 1.59 -18.33
N ASP A 121 -12.43 0.76 -19.17
CA ASP A 121 -13.32 -0.30 -18.72
C ASP A 121 -12.48 -1.40 -18.07
N LEU A 122 -12.62 -1.60 -16.76
CA LEU A 122 -11.95 -2.70 -16.09
C LEU A 122 -12.61 -4.03 -16.51
N PRO A 123 -11.82 -5.06 -16.88
CA PRO A 123 -12.37 -6.35 -17.30
C PRO A 123 -13.04 -7.09 -16.13
N ALA A 124 -12.72 -6.70 -14.89
CA ALA A 124 -13.17 -7.25 -13.62
C ALA A 124 -13.02 -6.21 -12.50
N PRO A 125 -13.68 -6.39 -11.34
CA PRO A 125 -13.34 -5.66 -10.11
C PRO A 125 -11.86 -5.85 -9.73
N VAL A 126 -11.26 -4.80 -9.13
CA VAL A 126 -9.86 -4.83 -8.68
C VAL A 126 -9.81 -4.68 -7.17
N GLU A 127 -9.20 -5.65 -6.50
CA GLU A 127 -8.92 -5.61 -5.06
C GLU A 127 -7.44 -5.33 -4.83
N ILE A 128 -7.12 -4.31 -4.04
CA ILE A 128 -5.75 -4.04 -3.59
C ILE A 128 -5.60 -4.62 -2.19
N LEU A 129 -4.72 -5.61 -2.02
CA LEU A 129 -4.34 -6.20 -0.73
C LEU A 129 -2.97 -5.71 -0.34
N THR A 130 -2.90 -4.82 0.65
CA THR A 130 -1.65 -4.16 1.01
C THR A 130 -1.54 -3.95 2.51
N SER A 131 -0.33 -3.87 3.04
CA SER A 131 -0.08 -3.32 4.38
C SER A 131 0.00 -1.80 4.40
N ALA A 132 -0.03 -1.16 3.22
CA ALA A 132 0.06 0.28 3.08
C ALA A 132 -1.11 1.01 3.73
N LEU A 133 -0.90 2.30 3.99
CA LEU A 133 -1.94 3.17 4.55
C LEU A 133 -3.11 3.30 3.56
N GLN A 134 -4.23 2.64 3.84
CA GLN A 134 -5.41 2.56 2.98
C GLN A 134 -5.86 3.96 2.49
N PRO A 135 -6.06 4.98 3.35
CA PRO A 135 -6.42 6.32 2.89
C PRO A 135 -5.47 6.92 1.85
N ALA A 136 -4.17 6.63 1.95
CA ALA A 136 -3.18 7.11 1.01
C ALA A 136 -3.29 6.42 -0.34
N VAL A 137 -3.38 5.08 -0.34
CA VAL A 137 -3.64 4.29 -1.54
C VAL A 137 -4.94 4.74 -2.21
N THR A 138 -6.01 4.91 -1.43
CA THR A 138 -7.30 5.40 -1.91
C THR A 138 -7.16 6.76 -2.57
N SER A 139 -6.44 7.70 -1.95
CA SER A 139 -6.23 9.02 -2.54
C SER A 139 -5.43 8.94 -3.86
N VAL A 140 -4.41 8.08 -3.96
CA VAL A 140 -3.65 7.91 -5.22
C VAL A 140 -4.54 7.31 -6.31
N VAL A 141 -5.27 6.25 -5.99
CA VAL A 141 -6.20 5.58 -6.92
C VAL A 141 -7.28 6.54 -7.40
N GLN A 142 -7.87 7.33 -6.50
CA GLN A 142 -8.88 8.32 -6.87
C GLN A 142 -8.31 9.47 -7.70
N SER A 143 -7.10 9.94 -7.40
CA SER A 143 -6.45 11.02 -8.15
C SER A 143 -5.92 10.60 -9.52
N GLY A 144 -5.45 9.36 -9.68
CA GLY A 144 -4.82 8.88 -10.91
C GLY A 144 -5.71 7.98 -11.76
N LEU A 145 -6.53 7.14 -11.14
CA LEU A 145 -7.20 6.03 -11.80
C LEU A 145 -8.72 6.20 -11.88
N SER A 146 -9.26 7.38 -11.52
CA SER A 146 -10.70 7.66 -11.51
C SER A 146 -11.39 7.22 -12.81
N THR A 147 -11.99 6.03 -12.76
CA THR A 147 -12.78 5.38 -13.80
C THR A 147 -14.15 6.04 -13.91
N ARG A 148 -14.53 6.53 -15.10
CA ARG A 148 -15.95 6.57 -15.47
C ARG A 148 -16.38 5.14 -15.80
N LYS A 149 -17.47 4.70 -15.16
CA LYS A 149 -18.27 3.49 -15.48
C LYS A 149 -17.47 2.17 -15.53
N TYR A 150 -17.74 1.33 -14.53
CA TYR A 150 -17.34 -0.09 -14.39
C TYR A 150 -15.92 -0.36 -13.87
N GLY A 151 -15.90 -0.85 -12.61
CA GLY A 151 -14.72 -1.34 -11.89
C GLY A 151 -14.54 -0.62 -10.56
N SER A 152 -15.00 -1.22 -9.45
CA SER A 152 -14.70 -0.71 -8.12
C SER A 152 -13.29 -1.15 -7.74
N PHE A 153 -12.41 -0.18 -7.45
CA PHE A 153 -11.20 -0.45 -6.68
C PHE A 153 -11.59 -0.59 -5.21
N ASN A 154 -11.43 -1.80 -4.68
CA ASN A 154 -11.56 -2.06 -3.26
C ASN A 154 -10.17 -2.14 -2.66
N ILE A 155 -9.91 -1.38 -1.61
CA ILE A 155 -8.57 -1.30 -1.01
C ILE A 155 -8.65 -1.85 0.40
N ASN A 156 -7.93 -2.94 0.66
CA ASN A 156 -7.72 -3.47 2.01
C ASN A 156 -6.29 -3.15 2.43
N GLY A 157 -6.17 -2.16 3.30
CA GLY A 157 -4.89 -1.83 3.91
C GLY A 157 -5.02 -1.28 5.32
N SER A 158 -3.90 -0.79 5.84
CA SER A 158 -3.79 -0.24 7.19
C SER A 158 -4.66 1.00 7.35
N ARG A 159 -5.29 1.15 8.51
CA ARG A 159 -6.34 2.16 8.74
C ARG A 159 -5.92 3.21 9.75
N ILE A 160 -6.46 4.41 9.65
CA ILE A 160 -6.30 5.44 10.68
C ILE A 160 -7.51 5.37 11.61
N ASN A 161 -7.27 5.05 12.87
CA ASN A 161 -8.29 5.10 13.90
C ASN A 161 -8.68 6.55 14.17
N LYS A 162 -9.98 6.83 14.25
CA LYS A 162 -10.51 8.17 14.52
C LYS A 162 -11.00 8.23 15.97
N ARG A 163 -10.57 9.25 16.70
CA ARG A 163 -11.12 9.63 18.01
C ARG A 163 -12.05 10.83 17.82
N ILE A 164 -13.32 10.61 18.14
CA ILE A 164 -14.36 11.63 18.06
C ILE A 164 -14.55 12.20 19.45
N ARG A 165 -14.37 13.51 19.59
CA ARG A 165 -14.71 14.23 20.81
C ARG A 165 -16.02 14.99 20.60
N ILE A 166 -17.07 14.53 21.29
CA ILE A 166 -18.43 15.05 21.11
C ILE A 166 -18.54 16.51 21.54
N LYS A 167 -17.84 16.91 22.62
CA LYS A 167 -17.97 18.23 23.24
C LYS A 167 -17.59 19.40 22.32
N ASP A 168 -16.60 19.22 21.47
CA ASP A 168 -16.09 20.25 20.56
C ASP A 168 -16.22 19.83 19.08
N HIS A 169 -16.99 18.76 18.82
CA HIS A 169 -17.17 18.15 17.50
C HIS A 169 -15.86 17.86 16.75
N SER A 170 -14.76 17.67 17.47
CA SER A 170 -13.45 17.43 16.86
C SER A 170 -13.22 15.95 16.55
N ILE A 171 -12.59 15.70 15.40
CA ILE A 171 -12.14 14.36 14.99
C ILE A 171 -10.63 14.39 14.87
N THR A 172 -9.96 13.59 15.69
CA THR A 172 -8.50 13.46 15.69
C THR A 172 -8.08 12.03 15.37
N ALA A 173 -6.85 11.85 14.93
CA ALA A 173 -6.27 10.54 14.76
C ALA A 173 -5.94 9.91 16.12
N GLY A 174 -6.22 8.61 16.23
CA GLY A 174 -5.91 7.74 17.36
C GLY A 174 -4.82 6.72 17.05
N GLY A 175 -4.10 6.87 15.94
CA GLY A 175 -3.07 5.95 15.48
C GLY A 175 -3.44 5.20 14.20
N ILE A 176 -2.45 4.57 13.59
CA ILE A 176 -2.56 3.68 12.44
C ILE A 176 -2.63 2.24 12.95
N GLU A 177 -3.67 1.53 12.54
CA GLU A 177 -3.86 0.09 12.72
C GLU A 177 -3.27 -0.64 11.50
N LEU A 178 -2.19 -1.39 11.73
CA LEU A 178 -1.55 -2.22 10.71
C LEU A 178 -2.44 -3.40 10.31
N ARG A 179 -2.57 -3.67 9.01
CA ARG A 179 -3.35 -4.80 8.45
C ARG A 179 -2.58 -5.54 7.35
N ASN A 180 -2.99 -6.77 7.07
CA ASN A 180 -2.60 -7.58 5.90
C ASN A 180 -1.09 -7.77 5.69
N TYR A 181 -0.30 -7.75 6.77
CA TYR A 181 1.14 -7.92 6.68
C TYR A 181 1.55 -9.38 6.45
N ASP A 182 0.89 -10.34 7.11
CA ASP A 182 1.25 -11.78 7.04
C ASP A 182 0.20 -12.69 6.34
N ASP A 183 -1.00 -12.19 6.07
CA ASP A 183 -2.17 -13.04 5.76
C ASP A 183 -2.75 -12.85 4.34
N LYS A 184 -1.98 -12.33 3.38
CA LYS A 184 -2.52 -12.03 2.04
C LYS A 184 -3.13 -13.25 1.34
N ALA A 185 -2.51 -14.42 1.48
CA ALA A 185 -3.03 -15.66 0.89
C ALA A 185 -4.35 -16.12 1.55
N ASP A 186 -4.48 -15.98 2.87
CA ASP A 186 -5.74 -16.29 3.57
C ASP A 186 -6.83 -15.31 3.18
N ARG A 187 -6.51 -14.02 3.10
CA ARG A 187 -7.45 -13.02 2.61
C ARG A 187 -7.88 -13.29 1.16
N LEU A 188 -6.95 -13.73 0.32
CA LEU A 188 -7.24 -14.14 -1.05
C LEU A 188 -8.17 -15.36 -1.11
N ARG A 189 -7.98 -16.36 -0.23
CA ARG A 189 -8.89 -17.52 -0.10
C ARG A 189 -10.29 -17.09 0.31
N GLU A 190 -10.41 -16.17 1.25
CA GLU A 190 -11.70 -15.62 1.65
C GLU A 190 -12.40 -14.95 0.46
N LEU A 191 -11.69 -14.11 -0.30
CA LEU A 191 -12.24 -13.48 -1.50
C LEU A 191 -12.66 -14.52 -2.56
N GLY A 192 -11.89 -15.60 -2.72
CA GLY A 192 -12.20 -16.66 -3.68
C GLY A 192 -13.38 -17.54 -3.28
N ARG A 193 -13.66 -17.72 -1.98
CA ARG A 193 -14.86 -18.43 -1.53
C ARG A 193 -16.17 -17.77 -1.95
N PHE A 194 -16.15 -16.45 -2.22
CA PHE A 194 -17.32 -15.69 -2.66
C PHE A 194 -17.36 -15.49 -4.18
N ASN A 195 -16.29 -15.85 -4.89
CA ASN A 195 -16.15 -15.61 -6.33
C ASN A 195 -15.76 -16.94 -7.00
N ASP A 196 -16.74 -17.69 -7.50
CA ASP A 196 -16.53 -18.89 -8.31
C ASP A 196 -15.38 -18.66 -9.31
N HIS A 197 -14.27 -19.38 -9.08
CA HIS A 197 -12.90 -19.26 -9.60
C HIS A 197 -12.71 -18.55 -10.96
N ASP A 198 -11.75 -17.62 -11.00
CA ASP A 198 -11.14 -16.89 -12.14
C ASP A 198 -10.30 -15.71 -11.56
N ILE A 199 -9.47 -15.98 -10.54
CA ILE A 199 -8.71 -14.98 -9.79
C ILE A 199 -7.31 -14.82 -10.38
N VAL A 200 -6.99 -13.57 -10.76
CA VAL A 200 -5.63 -13.16 -11.08
C VAL A 200 -5.05 -12.47 -9.87
N TYR A 201 -3.88 -12.90 -9.40
CA TYR A 201 -3.13 -12.19 -8.36
C TYR A 201 -1.84 -11.60 -8.94
N MET A 202 -1.53 -10.36 -8.56
CA MET A 202 -0.30 -9.67 -8.91
C MET A 202 0.50 -9.28 -7.68
N GLY A 203 1.80 -9.59 -7.68
CA GLY A 203 2.71 -9.29 -6.57
C GLY A 203 4.16 -9.13 -7.01
N ASP A 204 5.01 -8.66 -6.10
CA ASP A 204 6.39 -8.28 -6.41
C ASP A 204 7.47 -8.87 -5.50
N ASP A 205 7.07 -9.49 -4.39
CA ASP A 205 8.02 -10.06 -3.45
C ASP A 205 7.58 -11.38 -2.78
N MET A 206 8.48 -11.91 -1.94
CA MET A 206 8.31 -13.20 -1.28
C MET A 206 7.08 -13.30 -0.37
N ARG A 207 6.51 -12.19 0.11
CA ARG A 207 5.28 -12.17 0.90
C ARG A 207 4.07 -12.52 0.04
N ASP A 208 4.14 -12.24 -1.26
CA ASP A 208 3.11 -12.60 -2.23
C ASP A 208 3.27 -14.03 -2.77
N ALA A 209 4.41 -14.67 -2.56
CA ALA A 209 4.72 -15.98 -3.15
C ALA A 209 3.70 -17.07 -2.77
N THR A 210 3.06 -16.96 -1.60
CA THR A 210 2.04 -17.91 -1.14
C THR A 210 0.69 -17.72 -1.84
N CYS A 211 0.39 -16.51 -2.34
CA CYS A 211 -0.81 -16.22 -3.11
C CYS A 211 -0.85 -17.00 -4.44
N ALA A 212 0.30 -17.40 -4.99
CA ALA A 212 0.37 -18.26 -6.17
C ALA A 212 -0.23 -19.67 -5.96
N THR A 213 -0.40 -20.11 -4.70
CA THR A 213 -1.07 -21.38 -4.38
C THR A 213 -2.60 -21.27 -4.34
N VAL A 214 -3.12 -20.05 -4.42
CA VAL A 214 -4.55 -19.73 -4.25
C VAL A 214 -5.13 -19.13 -5.53
N ALA A 215 -4.37 -18.27 -6.21
CA ALA A 215 -4.77 -17.65 -7.46
C ALA A 215 -4.77 -18.67 -8.61
N ASP A 216 -5.72 -18.51 -9.54
CA ASP A 216 -5.75 -19.29 -10.79
C ASP A 216 -4.60 -18.88 -11.71
N ILE A 217 -4.25 -17.58 -11.69
CA ILE A 217 -3.11 -17.02 -12.40
C ILE A 217 -2.33 -16.11 -11.47
N PHE A 218 -1.02 -16.34 -11.34
CA PHE A 218 -0.12 -15.40 -10.68
C PHE A 218 0.67 -14.59 -11.70
N VAL A 219 0.66 -13.27 -11.55
CA VAL A 219 1.40 -12.32 -12.39
C VAL A 219 2.52 -11.70 -11.56
N VAL A 220 3.76 -11.86 -12.02
CA VAL A 220 4.89 -11.18 -11.37
C VAL A 220 4.94 -9.74 -11.86
N SER A 221 5.02 -8.81 -10.93
CA SER A 221 5.07 -7.39 -11.23
C SER A 221 6.26 -7.00 -12.14
N PRO A 222 6.05 -6.09 -13.11
CA PRO A 222 7.14 -5.42 -13.81
C PRO A 222 8.10 -4.63 -12.90
N LEU A 223 7.63 -4.27 -11.70
CA LEU A 223 8.42 -3.61 -10.66
C LEU A 223 9.07 -4.62 -9.69
N ALA A 224 8.79 -5.92 -9.81
CA ALA A 224 9.41 -6.96 -9.00
C ALA A 224 10.94 -7.04 -9.15
N THR A 225 11.61 -7.52 -8.11
CA THR A 225 13.05 -7.82 -8.16
C THR A 225 13.33 -9.05 -9.03
N ASP A 226 14.53 -9.12 -9.61
CA ASP A 226 14.93 -10.28 -10.42
C ASP A 226 15.02 -11.55 -9.60
N GLU A 227 15.42 -11.44 -8.33
CA GLU A 227 15.44 -12.55 -7.38
C GLU A 227 14.04 -13.15 -7.22
N PHE A 228 13.02 -12.31 -7.00
CA PHE A 228 11.64 -12.78 -6.88
C PHE A 228 11.14 -13.43 -8.18
N ARG A 229 11.40 -12.81 -9.33
CA ARG A 229 11.06 -13.39 -10.65
C ARG A 229 11.65 -14.78 -10.84
N GLN A 230 12.94 -14.93 -10.54
CA GLN A 230 13.65 -16.21 -10.63
C GLN A 230 13.07 -17.24 -9.65
N HIS A 231 12.78 -16.84 -8.41
CA HIS A 231 12.14 -17.69 -7.42
C HIS A 231 10.78 -18.20 -7.92
N MET A 232 9.92 -17.30 -8.37
CA MET A 232 8.57 -17.63 -8.83
C MET A 232 8.61 -18.55 -10.06
N SER A 233 9.47 -18.25 -11.04
CA SER A 233 9.66 -19.09 -12.23
C SER A 233 10.13 -20.50 -11.87
N LYS A 234 11.13 -20.62 -10.98
CA LYS A 234 11.69 -21.91 -10.55
C LYS A 234 10.70 -22.74 -9.73
N LYS A 235 9.97 -22.13 -8.81
CA LYS A 235 9.12 -22.84 -7.84
C LYS A 235 7.74 -23.18 -8.38
N TYR A 236 7.11 -22.26 -9.12
CA TYR A 236 5.70 -22.38 -9.51
C TYR A 236 5.51 -22.56 -11.03
N GLY A 237 6.58 -22.46 -11.83
CA GLY A 237 6.57 -22.82 -13.24
C GLY A 237 5.43 -22.18 -14.04
N CYS A 238 4.59 -23.01 -14.66
CA CYS A 238 3.52 -22.61 -15.58
C CYS A 238 2.35 -21.85 -14.94
N MET A 239 2.20 -21.85 -13.61
CA MET A 239 1.19 -21.06 -12.90
C MET A 239 1.53 -19.56 -12.87
N VAL A 240 2.78 -19.21 -13.18
CA VAL A 240 3.29 -17.86 -13.16
C VAL A 240 3.48 -17.34 -14.57
N ARG A 241 2.78 -16.27 -14.92
CA ARG A 241 3.14 -15.48 -16.12
C ARG A 241 4.25 -14.52 -15.73
N THR A 242 5.49 -14.91 -16.00
CA THR A 242 6.59 -13.96 -16.14
C THR A 242 6.45 -13.30 -17.51
N PRO A 243 6.38 -11.98 -17.62
CA PRO A 243 6.24 -11.33 -18.91
C PRO A 243 7.47 -11.63 -19.79
N ALA A 244 7.26 -12.22 -20.96
CA ALA A 244 8.25 -12.18 -22.05
C ALA A 244 8.12 -10.89 -22.89
N GLY A 245 7.37 -9.90 -22.40
CA GLY A 245 6.98 -8.68 -23.10
C GLY A 245 6.98 -7.45 -22.20
N THR A 246 6.67 -6.31 -22.78
CA THR A 246 6.60 -5.02 -22.08
C THR A 246 5.53 -5.05 -20.97
N PRO A 247 5.68 -4.23 -19.91
CA PRO A 247 4.70 -4.13 -18.83
C PRO A 247 3.25 -3.95 -19.33
N GLY A 248 3.05 -3.18 -20.42
CA GLY A 248 1.74 -2.95 -21.02
C GLY A 248 1.12 -4.19 -21.67
N GLU A 249 1.91 -5.14 -22.15
CA GLU A 249 1.41 -6.40 -22.73
C GLU A 249 0.86 -7.33 -21.65
N VAL A 250 1.41 -7.29 -20.45
CA VAL A 250 0.93 -8.04 -19.27
C VAL A 250 -0.49 -7.60 -18.94
N TYR A 251 -0.67 -6.29 -18.77
CA TYR A 251 -1.96 -5.72 -18.41
C TYR A 251 -2.97 -5.86 -19.55
N LYS A 252 -2.56 -5.70 -20.82
CA LYS A 252 -3.42 -5.98 -21.98
C LYS A 252 -3.86 -7.44 -22.06
N ALA A 253 -3.02 -8.39 -21.64
CA ALA A 253 -3.42 -9.79 -21.59
C ALA A 253 -4.49 -10.07 -20.53
N LEU A 254 -4.56 -9.26 -19.46
CA LEU A 254 -5.62 -9.33 -18.46
C LEU A 254 -6.95 -8.75 -18.96
N THR A 255 -6.93 -7.87 -19.97
CA THR A 255 -8.13 -7.20 -20.49
C THR A 255 -8.72 -7.83 -21.76
N LYS A 256 -7.95 -8.59 -22.55
CA LYS A 256 -8.38 -9.20 -23.83
C LYS A 256 -8.98 -10.61 -23.73
N GLY A 257 -9.44 -11.01 -22.54
CA GLY A 257 -10.00 -12.34 -22.26
C GLY A 257 -11.51 -12.46 -22.46
#